data_AF-A0A5K0XDY5-F1
#
_entry.id   AF-A0A5K0XDY5-F1
#
_cell.length_a   1.000
_cell.length_b   1.000
_cell.length_c   1.000
_cell.angle_alpha   90.00
_cell.angle_beta   90.00
_cell.angle_gamma   90.00
#
_symmetry.space_group_name_H-M   'P 1'
#
loop_
_entity.id
_entity.type
_entity.pdbx_description
1 polymer ?
#
loop_
_entity_poly.entity_id
_entity_poly.type
_entity_poly.pdbx_seq_one_letter_code
_entity_poly.pdbx_strand_id
1 'polypeptide(L)'
;VGVEVLYIAAQTIIFTLILFPMINFVWIARNFIWFFFFMFTSFIYFTLYGMMAVALTPGDQIGAIVMSFFLTFWNLFSGFLITRP
;
A
#
# COMPACT_ATOMS: atom_id res chain seq x y z
N VAL A 1 11.96 -9.61 -7.04
CA VAL A 1 10.90 -10.15 -6.15
C VAL A 1 11.38 -10.45 -4.73
N GLY A 2 12.28 -11.43 -4.50
CA GLY A 2 12.65 -11.83 -3.12
C GLY A 2 13.25 -10.72 -2.25
N VAL A 3 14.08 -9.85 -2.85
CA VAL A 3 14.70 -8.71 -2.15
C VAL A 3 13.68 -7.59 -1.87
N GLU A 4 12.73 -7.35 -2.77
CA GLU A 4 11.68 -6.32 -2.60
C GLU A 4 10.75 -6.68 -1.44
N VAL A 5 10.38 -7.96 -1.31
CA VAL A 5 9.53 -8.42 -0.21
C VAL A 5 10.18 -8.17 1.15
N LEU A 6 11.49 -8.39 1.27
CA LEU A 6 12.25 -8.12 2.51
C LEU A 6 12.28 -6.63 2.83
N TYR A 7 12.48 -5.77 1.82
CA TYR A 7 12.44 -4.32 1.99
C TYR A 7 11.06 -3.82 2.41
N ILE A 8 10.00 -4.31 1.76
CA ILE A 8 8.62 -3.96 2.09
C ILE A 8 8.26 -4.45 3.50
N ALA A 9 8.74 -5.63 3.91
CA ALA A 9 8.55 -6.13 5.27
C ALA A 9 9.20 -5.21 6.30
N ALA A 10 10.48 -4.84 6.11
CA ALA A 10 11.18 -3.91 6.99
C ALA A 10 10.50 -2.54 7.05
N GLN A 11 10.10 -1.99 5.88
CA GLN A 11 9.39 -0.72 5.78
C GLN A 11 8.04 -0.79 6.52
N THR A 12 7.27 -1.86 6.34
CA THR A 12 5.97 -2.02 6.99
C THR A 12 6.10 -2.12 8.51
N ILE A 13 7.13 -2.79 9.02
CA ILE A 13 7.40 -2.86 10.47
C ILE A 13 7.63 -1.46 11.04
N ILE A 14 8.49 -0.66 10.41
CA ILE A 14 8.78 0.71 10.86
C ILE A 14 7.50 1.56 10.78
N PHE A 15 6.75 1.46 9.69
CA PHE A 15 5.56 2.27 9.45
C PHE A 15 4.43 1.97 10.43
N THR A 16 4.19 0.68 10.71
CA THR A 16 3.15 0.24 11.66
C THR A 16 3.52 0.60 13.09
N LEU A 17 4.80 0.51 13.46
CA LEU A 17 5.28 0.87 14.79
C LEU A 17 5.17 2.38 15.09
N ILE A 18 5.26 3.23 14.06
CA ILE A 18 5.04 4.69 14.18
C ILE A 18 3.54 5.04 14.18
N LEU A 19 2.76 4.47 13.25
CA LEU A 19 1.34 4.83 13.12
C LEU A 19 0.48 4.32 14.27
N PHE A 20 0.79 3.14 14.81
CA PHE A 20 0.00 2.54 15.89
C PHE A 20 -0.11 3.45 17.14
N PRO A 21 0.98 4.05 17.67
CA PRO A 21 0.88 5.03 18.74
C PRO A 21 0.28 6.37 18.28
N MET A 22 0.49 6.82 17.03
CA MET A 22 -0.07 8.10 16.55
C MET A 22 -1.60 8.10 16.49
N ILE A 23 -2.22 6.95 16.21
CA ILE A 23 -3.68 6.80 16.17
C ILE A 23 -4.27 6.65 17.59
N ASN A 24 -3.43 6.59 18.64
CA ASN A 24 -3.84 6.29 20.02
C ASN A 24 -4.63 4.98 20.15
N PHE A 25 -4.26 3.97 19.35
CA PHE A 25 -4.91 2.66 19.43
C PHE A 25 -4.54 1.96 20.75
N VAL A 26 -5.47 1.20 21.33
CA VAL A 26 -5.17 0.37 22.50
C VAL A 26 -4.18 -0.71 22.09
N TRP A 27 -3.07 -0.84 22.83
CA TRP A 27 -2.01 -1.83 22.64
C TRP A 27 -2.50 -3.25 22.93
N ILE A 28 -3.32 -3.79 22.02
CA ILE A 28 -3.76 -5.18 22.01
C ILE A 28 -3.06 -5.88 20.86
N ALA A 29 -2.31 -6.95 21.15
CA ALA A 29 -1.53 -7.69 20.15
C ALA A 29 -2.37 -8.17 18.96
N ARG A 30 -3.64 -8.54 19.19
CA ARG A 30 -4.60 -8.88 18.12
C ARG A 30 -4.80 -7.73 17.14
N ASN A 31 -5.06 -6.53 17.63
CA ASN A 31 -5.32 -5.36 16.79
C ASN A 31 -4.06 -4.92 16.05
N PHE A 32 -2.90 -5.01 16.72
CA PHE A 32 -1.60 -4.74 16.10
C PHE A 32 -1.29 -5.72 14.96
N ILE A 33 -1.50 -7.02 15.15
CA ILE A 33 -1.26 -8.04 14.11
C ILE A 33 -2.19 -7.84 12.91
N TRP A 34 -3.47 -7.57 13.15
CA TRP A 34 -4.41 -7.27 12.07
C TRP A 34 -4.03 -6.00 11.30
N PHE A 35 -3.67 -4.93 12.02
CA PHE A 35 -3.21 -3.69 11.40
C PHE A 35 -1.93 -3.90 10.58
N PHE A 36 -0.96 -4.62 11.14
CA PHE A 36 0.27 -4.98 10.45
C PHE A 36 0.00 -5.78 9.17
N PHE A 37 -0.85 -6.80 9.25
CA PHE A 37 -1.23 -7.61 8.09
C PHE A 37 -1.87 -6.77 6.98
N PHE A 38 -2.84 -5.92 7.31
CA PHE A 38 -3.49 -5.04 6.32
C PHE A 38 -2.51 -4.08 5.67
N MET A 39 -1.61 -3.47 6.44
CA MET A 39 -0.59 -2.56 5.91
C MET A 39 0.41 -3.30 5.01
N PHE A 40 0.87 -4.47 5.44
CA PHE A 40 1.83 -5.29 4.69
C PHE A 40 1.26 -5.73 3.34
N THR A 41 0.04 -6.27 3.34
CA THR A 41 -0.65 -6.66 2.12
C THR A 41 -0.84 -5.48 1.17
N SER A 42 -1.23 -4.31 1.69
CA SER A 42 -1.42 -3.10 0.87
C SER A 42 -0.12 -2.67 0.19
N PHE A 43 1.00 -2.61 0.92
CA PHE A 43 2.29 -2.23 0.35
C PHE A 43 2.76 -3.22 -0.73
N ILE A 44 2.63 -4.53 -0.49
CA ILE A 44 2.98 -5.55 -1.49
C ILE A 44 2.15 -5.37 -2.76
N TYR A 45 0.83 -5.17 -2.63
CA TYR A 45 -0.04 -4.95 -3.79
C TYR A 45 0.39 -3.73 -4.60
N PHE A 46 0.69 -2.60 -3.94
CA PHE A 46 1.13 -1.40 -4.65
C PHE A 46 2.46 -1.60 -5.37
N THR A 47 3.44 -2.28 -4.75
CA THR A 47 4.75 -2.50 -5.39
C THR A 47 4.66 -3.49 -6.55
N LEU A 48 3.94 -4.61 -6.40
CA LEU A 48 3.75 -5.57 -7.49
C LEU A 48 3.00 -4.94 -8.68
N TYR A 49 1.97 -4.14 -8.40
CA TYR A 49 1.25 -3.41 -9.42
C TYR A 49 2.13 -2.38 -10.15
N GLY A 50 2.94 -1.63 -9.41
CA GLY A 50 3.89 -0.67 -10.00
C GLY A 50 4.90 -1.35 -10.91
N MET A 51 5.48 -2.49 -10.49
CA MET A 51 6.42 -3.25 -11.32
C MET A 51 5.77 -3.80 -12.59
N MET A 52 4.53 -4.29 -12.50
CA MET A 52 3.78 -4.74 -13.68
C MET A 52 3.49 -3.59 -14.66
N ALA A 53 3.09 -2.43 -14.15
CA ALA A 53 2.81 -1.25 -14.99
C ALA A 53 4.06 -0.76 -15.74
N VAL A 54 5.22 -0.74 -15.08
CA VAL A 54 6.50 -0.40 -15.73
C VAL A 54 6.89 -1.45 -16.76
N ALA A 55 6.76 -2.74 -16.46
CA ALA A 55 7.11 -3.82 -17.39
C ALA A 55 6.26 -3.86 -18.68
N LEU A 56 5.00 -3.40 -18.61
CA LEU A 56 4.09 -3.36 -19.76
C LEU A 56 4.32 -2.16 -20.69
N THR A 57 5.07 -1.15 -20.27
CA THR A 57 5.20 0.12 -21.00
C THR A 57 6.65 0.34 -21.44
N PRO A 58 6.93 0.67 -22.71
CA PRO A 58 8.30 0.87 -23.19
C PRO A 58 8.99 2.14 -22.66
N GLY A 59 8.35 2.90 -21.77
CA GLY A 59 8.92 4.13 -21.18
C GLY A 59 8.44 4.36 -19.76
N ASP A 60 9.40 4.62 -18.86
CA ASP A 60 9.17 4.83 -17.42
C ASP A 60 8.18 5.97 -17.13
N GLN A 61 8.23 7.06 -17.92
CA GLN A 61 7.31 8.19 -17.77
C GLN A 61 5.85 7.80 -18.02
N ILE A 62 5.60 6.97 -19.03
CA ILE A 62 4.23 6.56 -19.38
C ILE A 62 3.71 5.59 -18.32
N GLY A 63 4.55 4.66 -17.84
CA GLY A 63 4.22 3.76 -16.74
C GLY A 63 3.83 4.49 -15.46
N ALA A 64 4.55 5.56 -15.11
CA ALA A 64 4.23 6.38 -13.93
C ALA A 64 2.88 7.12 -14.06
N ILE A 65 2.57 7.65 -15.25
CA ILE A 65 1.29 8.33 -15.52
C ILE A 65 0.13 7.34 -15.42
N VAL A 66 0.27 6.16 -16.04
CA VAL A 66 -0.76 5.10 -16.01
C VAL A 66 -0.99 4.61 -14.58
N MET A 67 0.09 4.34 -13.83
CA MET A 67 -0.01 3.94 -12.42
C MET A 67 -0.75 5.00 -11.59
N SER A 68 -0.38 6.27 -11.71
CA SER A 68 -1.01 7.37 -10.97
C SER A 68 -2.50 7.48 -11.29
N PHE A 69 -2.86 7.38 -12.57
CA PHE A 69 -4.26 7.44 -13.01
C PHE A 69 -5.12 6.32 -12.43
N PHE A 70 -4.66 5.07 -12.51
CA PHE A 70 -5.38 3.92 -11.97
C PHE A 70 -5.47 3.95 -10.44
N LEU A 71 -4.44 4.44 -9.75
CA LEU A 71 -4.47 4.61 -8.30
C LEU A 71 -5.46 5.68 -7.88
N THR A 72 -5.52 6.82 -8.57
CA THR A 72 -6.51 7.86 -8.30
C THR A 72 -7.93 7.37 -8.57
N PHE A 73 -8.12 6.60 -9.65
CA PHE A 73 -9.41 5.98 -9.97
C PHE A 73 -9.85 5.00 -8.88
N TRP A 74 -8.96 4.11 -8.42
CA TRP A 74 -9.25 3.20 -7.31
C TRP A 74 -9.57 3.96 -6.01
N ASN A 75 -8.85 5.04 -5.72
CA ASN A 75 -9.11 5.89 -4.57
C ASN A 75 -10.48 6.57 -4.62
N LEU A 76 -10.94 6.98 -5.81
CA LEU A 76 -12.27 7.57 -6.00
C LEU A 76 -13.38 6.60 -5.57
N PHE A 77 -13.22 5.32 -5.89
CA PHE A 77 -14.17 4.28 -5.51
C PHE A 77 -13.97 3.76 -4.09
N SER A 78 -12.91 4.13 -3.34
CA SER A 78 -12.61 3.55 -2.02
C SER A 78 -13.65 3.86 -0.93
N GLY A 79 -14.66 4.67 -1.24
CA GLY A 79 -15.77 4.99 -0.35
C GLY A 79 -15.56 6.25 0.50
N PHE A 80 -14.37 6.87 0.43
CA PHE A 80 -14.07 8.12 1.14
C PHE A 80 -14.51 9.37 0.38
N LEU A 81 -14.30 9.43 -0.95
CA LEU A 81 -14.68 10.57 -1.80
C LEU A 81 -16.10 10.44 -2.37
N ILE A 82 -16.47 9.22 -2.79
CA ILE A 82 -17.84 8.90 -3.20
C ILE A 82 -18.42 8.02 -2.09
N THR A 83 -19.28 8.62 -1.25
CA THR A 83 -20.05 7.86 -0.25
C THR A 83 -20.94 6.87 -0.99
N ARG A 84 -20.60 5.59 -0.84
CA ARG A 84 -21.45 4.49 -1.28
C ARG A 84 -22.69 4.50 -0.38
N PRO A 85 -23.93 4.46 -0.93
CA PRO A 85 -25.13 4.31 -0.11
C PRO A 85 -25.10 3.01 0.71
#